data_AF-E9LUW4-F1
#
_entry.id   AF-E9LUW4-F1
#
_cell.length_a   1.000
_cell.length_b   1.000
_cell.length_c   1.000
_cell.angle_alpha   90.00
_cell.angle_beta   90.00
_cell.angle_gamma   90.00
#
_symmetry.space_group_name_H-M   'P 1'
#
loop_
_entity.id
_entity.type
_entity.pdbx_description
1 polymer ?
#
loop_
_entity_poly.entity_id
_entity_poly.type
_entity_poly.pdbx_seq_one_letter_code
_entity_poly.pdbx_strand_id
1 'polypeptide(L)'
;MAPMLRKSHPLLKIFSNSFIDLPTPSNISYMWNFGSLLGICLITQIVTGLFLAMHYSADTSLAFSSIAHIVRDVNNGWLLRNIHANGASFFFICIYLHIGRGLYYGSYLFKETWNIGVLLLFMVMATAFVGYVLPWGQMSFWGATVITNLLSATPYLGNNLVQWIWGG
;
A
#
# COMPACT_ATOMS: atom_id res chain seq x y z
N MET A 1 -31.69 30.30 16.27
CA MET A 1 -31.65 29.12 15.36
C MET A 1 -30.50 28.24 15.83
N ALA A 2 -30.73 26.96 16.14
CA ALA A 2 -29.64 26.08 16.59
C ALA A 2 -28.64 25.87 15.44
N PRO A 3 -27.32 25.89 15.70
CA PRO A 3 -26.32 25.64 14.67
C PRO A 3 -26.48 24.22 14.12
N MET A 4 -26.42 24.09 12.78
CA MET A 4 -26.53 22.81 12.09
C MET A 4 -25.59 21.76 12.71
N LEU A 5 -26.13 20.60 13.12
CA LEU A 5 -25.38 19.54 13.81
C LEU A 5 -24.08 19.16 13.09
N ARG A 6 -24.11 19.12 11.75
CA ARG A 6 -22.95 18.85 10.88
C ARG A 6 -21.78 19.79 11.12
N LYS A 7 -22.04 21.06 11.43
CA LYS A 7 -21.04 22.11 11.64
C LYS A 7 -20.69 22.34 13.12
N SER A 8 -21.56 21.91 14.04
CA SER A 8 -21.38 22.10 15.49
C SER A 8 -20.82 20.88 16.21
N HIS A 9 -21.20 19.65 15.81
CA HIS A 9 -20.74 18.43 16.46
C HIS A 9 -19.24 18.20 16.18
N PRO A 10 -18.37 18.00 17.19
CA PRO A 10 -16.91 17.96 17.02
C PRO A 10 -16.42 16.96 15.95
N LEU A 11 -16.98 15.75 15.92
CA LEU A 11 -16.60 14.74 14.92
C LEU A 11 -17.16 15.04 13.53
N LEU A 12 -18.41 15.51 13.45
CA LEU A 12 -19.04 15.77 12.15
C LEU A 12 -18.44 17.01 11.50
N LYS A 13 -17.97 17.97 12.30
CA LYS A 13 -17.28 19.15 11.83
C LYS A 13 -15.99 18.81 11.08
N ILE A 14 -15.19 17.87 11.59
CA ILE A 14 -13.97 17.41 10.90
C ILE A 14 -14.33 16.80 9.55
N PHE A 15 -15.30 15.87 9.53
CA PHE A 15 -15.76 15.26 8.29
C PHE A 15 -16.32 16.30 7.30
N SER A 16 -17.16 17.21 7.76
CA SER A 16 -17.74 18.27 6.94
C SER A 16 -16.66 19.13 6.31
N ASN A 17 -15.68 19.59 7.08
CA ASN A 17 -14.62 20.46 6.59
C ASN A 17 -13.69 19.78 5.58
N SER A 18 -13.51 18.45 5.66
CA SER A 18 -12.60 17.71 4.80
C SER A 18 -13.26 17.03 3.60
N PHE A 19 -14.57 16.72 3.66
CA PHE A 19 -15.25 15.94 2.62
C PHE A 19 -16.48 16.63 2.00
N ILE A 20 -17.17 17.52 2.71
CA ILE A 20 -18.45 18.09 2.24
C ILE A 20 -18.30 19.56 1.87
N ASP A 21 -17.87 20.38 2.81
CA ASP A 21 -17.72 21.82 2.68
C ASP A 21 -16.26 22.21 2.38
N LEU A 22 -15.49 21.31 1.74
CA LEU A 22 -14.11 21.55 1.36
C LEU A 22 -14.04 22.49 0.14
N PRO A 23 -13.48 23.71 0.27
CA PRO A 23 -13.29 24.59 -0.89
C PRO A 23 -12.29 23.96 -1.85
N THR A 24 -12.75 23.68 -3.07
CA THR A 24 -11.94 23.03 -4.12
C THR A 24 -11.95 23.90 -5.38
N PRO A 25 -10.80 24.07 -6.08
CA PRO A 25 -10.79 24.80 -7.35
C PRO A 25 -11.72 24.15 -8.37
N SER A 26 -12.46 24.96 -9.13
CA SER A 26 -13.46 24.47 -10.10
C SER A 26 -12.85 23.83 -11.35
N ASN A 27 -11.56 24.04 -11.61
CA ASN A 27 -10.85 23.64 -12.82
C ASN A 27 -9.83 22.51 -12.61
N ILE A 28 -9.95 21.73 -11.52
CA ILE A 28 -9.13 20.52 -11.37
C ILE A 28 -9.49 19.48 -12.45
N SER A 29 -8.49 18.87 -13.06
CA SER A 29 -8.70 17.83 -14.07
C SER A 29 -8.88 16.45 -13.43
N TYR A 30 -9.19 15.43 -14.24
CA TYR A 30 -9.26 14.03 -13.78
C TYR A 30 -7.97 13.52 -13.11
N MET A 31 -6.82 14.16 -13.37
CA MET A 31 -5.56 13.79 -12.72
C MET A 31 -5.58 14.00 -11.20
N TRP A 32 -6.52 14.81 -10.67
CA TRP A 32 -6.69 14.96 -9.22
C TRP A 32 -7.37 13.77 -8.55
N ASN A 33 -8.02 12.88 -9.32
CA ASN A 33 -8.71 11.70 -8.79
C ASN A 33 -7.75 10.63 -8.24
N PHE A 34 -6.47 10.64 -8.65
CA PHE A 34 -5.51 9.65 -8.14
C PHE A 34 -5.29 9.74 -6.63
N GLY A 35 -5.58 10.88 -5.98
CA GLY A 35 -5.54 10.98 -4.52
C GLY A 35 -6.60 10.10 -3.84
N SER A 36 -7.86 10.20 -4.28
CA SER A 36 -8.95 9.39 -3.72
C SER A 36 -8.84 7.92 -4.13
N LEU A 37 -8.41 7.64 -5.37
CA LEU A 37 -8.14 6.26 -5.81
C LEU A 37 -7.08 5.57 -4.95
N LEU A 38 -6.01 6.26 -4.55
CA LEU A 38 -5.02 5.70 -3.62
C LEU A 38 -5.63 5.34 -2.26
N GLY A 39 -6.57 6.16 -1.76
CA GLY A 39 -7.32 5.85 -0.54
C GLY A 39 -8.19 4.59 -0.70
N ILE A 40 -8.86 4.45 -1.84
CA ILE A 40 -9.66 3.25 -2.16
C ILE A 40 -8.76 2.02 -2.31
N CYS A 41 -7.61 2.14 -2.98
CA CYS A 41 -6.62 1.07 -3.08
C CYS A 41 -6.18 0.62 -1.69
N LEU A 42 -5.85 1.55 -0.79
CA LEU A 42 -5.42 1.23 0.57
C LEU A 42 -6.49 0.45 1.34
N ILE A 43 -7.74 0.94 1.35
CA ILE A 43 -8.85 0.26 2.02
C ILE A 43 -9.06 -1.14 1.43
N THR A 44 -9.04 -1.27 0.10
CA THR A 44 -9.20 -2.55 -0.60
C THR A 44 -8.09 -3.54 -0.22
N GLN A 45 -6.84 -3.09 -0.16
CA GLN A 45 -5.70 -3.94 0.21
C GLN A 45 -5.75 -4.37 1.68
N ILE A 46 -6.14 -3.49 2.59
CA ILE A 46 -6.30 -3.83 4.01
C ILE A 46 -7.40 -4.89 4.18
N VAL A 47 -8.57 -4.65 3.57
CA VAL A 47 -9.71 -5.58 3.69
C VAL A 47 -9.36 -6.94 3.09
N THR A 48 -8.94 -6.98 1.83
CA THR A 48 -8.60 -8.26 1.17
C THR A 48 -7.42 -8.96 1.85
N GLY A 49 -6.40 -8.20 2.28
CA GLY A 49 -5.24 -8.75 3.00
C GLY A 49 -5.62 -9.36 4.34
N LEU A 50 -6.53 -8.72 5.08
CA LEU A 50 -7.03 -9.26 6.36
C LEU A 50 -7.73 -10.61 6.15
N PHE A 51 -8.62 -10.73 5.15
CA PHE A 51 -9.29 -12.00 4.86
C PHE A 51 -8.32 -13.09 4.37
N LEU A 52 -7.31 -12.73 3.58
CA LEU A 52 -6.27 -13.67 3.16
C LEU A 52 -5.44 -14.15 4.36
N ALA A 53 -5.08 -13.25 5.28
CA ALA A 53 -4.29 -13.55 6.45
C ALA A 53 -4.97 -14.56 7.40
N MET A 54 -6.32 -14.59 7.45
CA MET A 54 -7.08 -15.56 8.25
C MET A 54 -6.87 -17.02 7.79
N HIS A 55 -6.39 -17.23 6.56
CA HIS A 55 -6.21 -18.56 5.96
C HIS A 55 -4.76 -18.87 5.57
N TYR A 56 -3.84 -17.93 5.79
CA TYR A 56 -2.43 -18.06 5.45
C TYR A 56 -1.63 -18.65 6.61
N SER A 57 -0.62 -19.48 6.30
CA SER A 57 0.32 -20.04 7.28
C SER A 57 1.75 -19.58 7.01
N ALA A 58 2.34 -18.86 7.96
CA ALA A 58 3.69 -18.28 7.85
C ALA A 58 4.79 -19.29 8.24
N ASP A 59 4.78 -20.47 7.63
CA ASP A 59 5.81 -21.50 7.79
C ASP A 59 6.35 -21.88 6.41
N THR A 60 7.67 -22.07 6.25
CA THR A 60 8.28 -22.29 4.93
C THR A 60 7.82 -23.58 4.24
N SER A 61 7.39 -24.58 5.01
CA SER A 61 6.82 -25.83 4.49
C SER A 61 5.34 -25.71 4.09
N LEU A 62 4.64 -24.70 4.63
CA LEU A 62 3.18 -24.51 4.46
C LEU A 62 2.79 -23.25 3.68
N ALA A 63 3.66 -22.26 3.53
CA ALA A 63 3.32 -20.95 2.96
C ALA A 63 2.73 -21.09 1.55
N PHE A 64 3.43 -21.81 0.67
CA PHE A 64 2.97 -22.04 -0.71
C PHE A 64 1.66 -22.86 -0.76
N SER A 65 1.55 -23.93 0.04
CA SER A 65 0.35 -24.78 0.07
C SER A 65 -0.86 -24.07 0.69
N SER A 66 -0.66 -23.18 1.67
CA SER A 66 -1.73 -22.36 2.26
C SER A 66 -2.31 -21.37 1.26
N ILE A 67 -1.49 -20.78 0.37
CA ILE A 67 -2.00 -19.98 -0.76
C ILE A 67 -2.80 -20.84 -1.73
N ALA A 68 -2.35 -22.07 -2.03
CA ALA A 68 -3.09 -22.99 -2.88
C ALA A 68 -4.45 -23.36 -2.26
N HIS A 69 -4.50 -23.61 -0.96
CA HIS A 69 -5.73 -23.84 -0.19
C HIS A 69 -6.67 -22.63 -0.24
N ILE A 70 -6.17 -21.41 -0.04
CA ILE A 70 -6.98 -20.17 -0.19
C ILE A 70 -7.63 -20.12 -1.57
N VAL A 71 -6.89 -20.40 -2.63
CA VAL A 71 -7.41 -20.28 -3.99
C VAL A 71 -8.40 -21.40 -4.33
N ARG A 72 -8.22 -22.61 -3.79
CA ARG A 72 -8.98 -23.80 -4.21
C ARG A 72 -10.16 -24.14 -3.29
N ASP A 73 -9.99 -23.93 -1.99
CA ASP A 73 -10.87 -24.52 -0.98
C ASP A 73 -11.63 -23.46 -0.16
N VAL A 74 -11.12 -22.23 -0.08
CA VAL A 74 -11.81 -21.12 0.60
C VAL A 74 -12.85 -20.49 -0.34
N ASN A 75 -14.09 -20.33 0.16
CA ASN A 75 -15.17 -19.67 -0.58
C ASN A 75 -14.75 -18.28 -1.07
N ASN A 76 -14.79 -18.06 -2.38
CA ASN A 76 -14.30 -16.84 -3.04
C ASN A 76 -12.83 -16.47 -2.75
N GLY A 77 -12.03 -17.39 -2.20
CA GLY A 77 -10.63 -17.13 -1.89
C GLY A 77 -9.78 -16.87 -3.14
N TRP A 78 -10.09 -17.52 -4.26
CA TRP A 78 -9.50 -17.19 -5.57
C TRP A 78 -9.74 -15.73 -5.96
N LEU A 79 -10.95 -15.21 -5.73
CA LEU A 79 -11.31 -13.83 -6.06
C LEU A 79 -10.57 -12.86 -5.15
N LEU A 80 -10.59 -13.09 -3.84
CA LEU A 80 -9.87 -12.28 -2.85
C LEU A 80 -8.37 -12.22 -3.16
N ARG A 81 -7.75 -13.37 -3.47
CA ARG A 81 -6.33 -13.45 -3.83
C ARG A 81 -6.02 -12.65 -5.08
N ASN A 82 -6.88 -12.74 -6.10
CA ASN A 82 -6.68 -12.01 -7.36
C ASN A 82 -6.89 -10.50 -7.19
N ILE A 83 -7.90 -10.06 -6.42
CA ILE A 83 -8.09 -8.64 -6.11
C ILE A 83 -6.88 -8.11 -5.35
N HIS A 84 -6.39 -8.83 -4.33
CA HIS A 84 -5.25 -8.37 -3.53
C HIS A 84 -3.95 -8.29 -4.36
N ALA A 85 -3.67 -9.31 -5.17
CA ALA A 85 -2.46 -9.35 -5.99
C ALA A 85 -2.47 -8.28 -7.10
N ASN A 86 -3.55 -8.18 -7.89
CA ASN A 86 -3.64 -7.18 -8.95
C ASN A 86 -3.88 -5.76 -8.40
N GLY A 87 -4.54 -5.66 -7.24
CA GLY A 87 -4.74 -4.43 -6.51
C GLY A 87 -3.42 -3.77 -6.11
N ALA A 88 -2.38 -4.57 -5.83
CA ALA A 88 -1.04 -4.04 -5.56
C ALA A 88 -0.46 -3.34 -6.79
N SER A 89 -0.57 -3.95 -7.97
CA SER A 89 -0.14 -3.33 -9.24
C SER A 89 -0.94 -2.05 -9.54
N PHE A 90 -2.26 -2.08 -9.34
CA PHE A 90 -3.11 -0.91 -9.53
C PHE A 90 -2.76 0.22 -8.55
N PHE A 91 -2.37 -0.11 -7.31
CA PHE A 91 -1.85 0.86 -6.34
C PHE A 91 -0.62 1.59 -6.92
N PHE A 92 0.36 0.86 -7.45
CA PHE A 92 1.55 1.47 -8.05
C PHE A 92 1.23 2.29 -9.31
N ILE A 93 0.30 1.84 -10.15
CA ILE A 93 -0.17 2.65 -11.28
C ILE A 93 -0.74 3.99 -10.78
N CYS A 94 -1.60 3.95 -9.76
CA CYS A 94 -2.17 5.16 -9.18
C CYS A 94 -1.11 6.06 -8.55
N ILE A 95 -0.12 5.50 -7.83
CA ILE A 95 0.88 6.31 -7.13
C ILE A 95 1.82 6.99 -8.12
N TYR A 96 2.22 6.30 -9.19
CA TYR A 96 3.06 6.89 -10.23
C TYR A 96 2.33 8.00 -11.00
N LEU A 97 1.05 7.81 -11.32
CA LEU A 97 0.24 8.87 -11.94
C LEU A 97 0.01 10.04 -10.98
N HIS A 98 -0.17 9.77 -9.68
CA HIS A 98 -0.29 10.81 -8.64
C HIS A 98 0.98 11.65 -8.51
N ILE A 99 2.15 10.99 -8.50
CA ILE A 99 3.47 11.65 -8.47
C ILE A 99 3.70 12.43 -9.76
N GLY A 100 3.44 11.83 -10.92
CA GLY A 100 3.60 12.47 -12.23
C GLY A 100 2.76 13.74 -12.36
N ARG A 101 1.49 13.70 -11.92
CA ARG A 101 0.64 14.89 -11.79
C ARG A 101 1.30 15.94 -10.89
N GLY A 102 1.82 15.52 -9.73
CA GLY A 102 2.44 16.43 -8.77
C GLY A 102 3.69 17.11 -9.31
N LEU A 103 4.48 16.42 -10.14
CA LEU A 103 5.61 17.01 -10.86
C LEU A 103 5.14 17.99 -11.94
N TYR A 104 4.19 17.57 -12.78
CA TYR A 104 3.73 18.37 -13.92
C TYR A 104 3.09 19.70 -13.51
N TYR A 105 2.28 19.70 -12.45
CA TYR A 105 1.60 20.92 -11.96
C TYR A 105 2.37 21.64 -10.83
N GLY A 106 3.61 21.27 -10.54
CA GLY A 106 4.40 21.93 -9.48
C GLY A 106 3.85 21.71 -8.06
N SER A 107 3.07 20.67 -7.81
CA SER A 107 2.49 20.38 -6.49
C SER A 107 3.53 20.05 -5.42
N TYR A 108 4.76 19.69 -5.82
CA TYR A 108 5.89 19.53 -4.90
C TYR A 108 6.27 20.82 -4.15
N LEU A 109 5.78 21.99 -4.59
CA LEU A 109 5.92 23.24 -3.86
C LEU A 109 5.18 23.22 -2.50
N PHE A 110 4.17 22.36 -2.33
CA PHE A 110 3.59 22.05 -1.03
C PHE A 110 4.50 21.06 -0.26
N LYS A 111 5.63 21.59 0.24
CA LYS A 111 6.76 20.79 0.75
C LYS A 111 6.36 19.72 1.77
N GLU A 112 5.56 20.07 2.77
CA GLU A 112 5.15 19.10 3.81
C GLU A 112 4.30 17.96 3.22
N THR A 113 3.29 18.30 2.41
CA THR A 113 2.45 17.32 1.71
C THR A 113 3.29 16.43 0.78
N TRP A 114 4.25 17.02 0.07
CA TRP A 114 5.15 16.29 -0.82
C TRP A 114 6.07 15.33 -0.07
N ASN A 115 6.70 15.78 1.02
CA ASN A 115 7.58 14.97 1.85
C ASN A 115 6.83 13.80 2.49
N ILE A 116 5.61 14.02 3.00
CA ILE A 116 4.73 12.93 3.46
C ILE A 116 4.42 11.97 2.31
N GLY A 117 4.16 12.48 1.10
CA GLY A 117 3.97 11.67 -0.11
C GLY A 117 5.17 10.77 -0.44
N VAL A 118 6.39 11.28 -0.31
CA VAL A 118 7.62 10.49 -0.50
C VAL A 118 7.75 9.39 0.56
N LEU A 119 7.44 9.69 1.82
CA LEU A 119 7.41 8.67 2.88
C LEU A 119 6.35 7.60 2.60
N LEU A 120 5.15 7.99 2.15
CA LEU A 120 4.08 7.06 1.75
C LEU A 120 4.53 6.14 0.60
N LEU A 121 5.25 6.67 -0.39
CA LEU A 121 5.81 5.86 -1.47
C LEU A 121 6.75 4.77 -0.92
N PHE A 122 7.71 5.14 -0.07
CA PHE A 122 8.64 4.17 0.51
C PHE A 122 7.93 3.12 1.38
N MET A 123 6.92 3.51 2.15
CA MET A 123 6.12 2.56 2.94
C MET A 123 5.34 1.58 2.04
N VAL A 124 4.76 2.05 0.94
CA VAL A 124 4.05 1.17 -0.03
C VAL A 124 5.03 0.23 -0.73
N MET A 125 6.23 0.71 -1.09
CA MET A 125 7.30 -0.11 -1.67
C MET A 125 7.74 -1.23 -0.72
N ALA A 126 8.05 -0.90 0.53
CA ALA A 126 8.43 -1.88 1.54
C ALA A 126 7.30 -2.90 1.78
N THR A 127 6.05 -2.43 1.90
CA THR A 127 4.88 -3.28 2.13
C THR A 127 4.64 -4.25 0.97
N ALA A 128 4.71 -3.78 -0.27
CA ALA A 128 4.51 -4.64 -1.44
C ALA A 128 5.65 -5.65 -1.61
N PHE A 129 6.90 -5.25 -1.31
CA PHE A 129 8.04 -6.16 -1.34
C PHE A 129 7.85 -7.31 -0.35
N VAL A 130 7.62 -7.02 0.93
CA VAL A 130 7.43 -8.09 1.93
C VAL A 130 6.18 -8.93 1.65
N GLY A 131 5.11 -8.32 1.15
CA GLY A 131 3.90 -9.04 0.73
C GLY A 131 4.15 -10.04 -0.41
N TYR A 132 5.04 -9.70 -1.36
CA TYR A 132 5.41 -10.58 -2.47
C TYR A 132 6.26 -11.77 -2.04
N VAL A 133 6.91 -11.71 -0.87
CA VAL A 133 7.67 -12.84 -0.30
C VAL A 133 6.74 -13.92 0.27
N LEU A 134 5.57 -13.53 0.80
CA LEU A 134 4.66 -14.42 1.52
C LEU A 134 4.23 -15.69 0.77
N PRO A 135 3.94 -15.68 -0.55
CA PRO A 135 3.55 -16.90 -1.24
C PRO A 135 4.64 -17.97 -1.34
N TRP A 136 5.90 -17.61 -1.03
CA TRP A 136 7.05 -18.53 -0.99
C TRP A 136 7.26 -19.35 -2.27
N GLY A 137 6.97 -18.75 -3.44
CA GLY A 137 7.32 -19.32 -4.73
C GLY A 137 8.78 -19.03 -5.13
N GLN A 138 9.22 -19.58 -6.27
CA GLN A 138 10.60 -19.40 -6.76
C GLN A 138 10.99 -17.92 -6.88
N MET A 139 10.15 -17.11 -7.53
CA MET A 139 10.42 -15.67 -7.69
C MET A 139 10.36 -14.90 -6.36
N SER A 140 9.51 -15.33 -5.42
CA SER A 140 9.43 -14.75 -4.08
C SER A 140 10.73 -14.98 -3.32
N PHE A 141 11.21 -16.22 -3.28
CA PHE A 141 12.44 -16.60 -2.59
C PHE A 141 13.66 -15.93 -3.21
N TRP A 142 13.91 -16.14 -4.50
CA TRP A 142 15.09 -15.58 -5.16
C TRP A 142 15.06 -14.05 -5.21
N GLY A 143 13.88 -13.46 -5.37
CA GLY A 143 13.71 -12.01 -5.27
C GLY A 143 14.09 -11.48 -3.89
N ALA A 144 13.62 -12.12 -2.82
CA ALA A 144 13.98 -11.76 -1.45
C ALA A 144 15.50 -11.86 -1.23
N THR A 145 16.11 -12.98 -1.62
CA THR A 145 17.55 -13.22 -1.50
C THR A 145 18.36 -12.14 -2.20
N VAL A 146 18.07 -11.84 -3.46
CA VAL A 146 18.84 -10.85 -4.23
C VAL A 146 18.65 -9.44 -3.68
N ILE A 147 17.40 -9.02 -3.41
CA ILE A 147 17.09 -7.65 -3.00
C ILE A 147 17.65 -7.34 -1.61
N THR A 148 17.46 -8.23 -0.65
CA THR A 148 17.97 -8.01 0.72
C THR A 148 19.50 -8.08 0.77
N ASN A 149 20.13 -8.91 -0.07
CA ASN A 149 21.58 -9.00 -0.14
C ASN A 149 22.25 -7.74 -0.73
N LEU A 150 21.50 -6.80 -1.32
CA LEU A 150 22.06 -5.49 -1.72
C LEU A 150 22.64 -4.73 -0.52
N LEU A 151 22.14 -4.98 0.70
CA LEU A 151 22.65 -4.36 1.92
C LEU A 151 24.07 -4.82 2.29
N SER A 152 24.53 -5.96 1.75
CA SER A 152 25.90 -6.46 1.95
C SER A 152 26.96 -5.49 1.43
N ALA A 153 26.60 -4.62 0.47
CA ALA A 153 27.48 -3.59 -0.06
C ALA A 153 27.75 -2.43 0.93
N THR A 154 27.06 -2.38 2.06
CA THR A 154 27.30 -1.36 3.09
C THR A 154 28.68 -1.57 3.75
N PRO A 155 29.59 -0.57 3.72
CA PRO A 155 30.91 -0.72 4.30
C PRO A 155 30.85 -1.10 5.78
N TYR A 156 31.70 -2.05 6.18
CA TYR A 156 31.88 -2.57 7.54
C TYR A 156 30.69 -3.32 8.15
N LEU A 157 29.45 -2.90 7.88
CA LEU A 157 28.24 -3.42 8.52
C LEU A 157 27.40 -4.34 7.62
N GLY A 158 27.68 -4.40 6.31
CA GLY A 158 26.79 -5.01 5.32
C GLY A 158 26.39 -6.45 5.62
N ASN A 159 27.35 -7.34 5.84
CA ASN A 159 27.06 -8.75 6.14
C ASN A 159 26.25 -8.92 7.43
N ASN A 160 26.55 -8.14 8.47
CA ASN A 160 25.81 -8.18 9.73
C ASN A 160 24.37 -7.70 9.55
N LEU A 161 24.13 -6.67 8.72
CA LEU A 161 22.79 -6.18 8.42
C LEU A 161 21.95 -7.22 7.68
N VAL A 162 22.52 -7.89 6.68
CA VAL A 162 21.83 -8.93 5.91
C VAL A 162 21.46 -10.10 6.82
N GLN A 163 22.40 -10.61 7.61
CA GLN A 163 22.17 -11.71 8.55
C GLN A 163 21.16 -11.35 9.63
N TRP A 164 21.18 -10.11 10.11
CA TRP A 164 20.18 -9.62 11.06
C TRP A 164 18.77 -9.59 10.45
N ILE A 165 18.63 -9.16 9.19
CA ILE A 165 17.33 -9.14 8.49
C ILE A 165 16.83 -10.56 8.21
N TRP A 166 17.72 -11.47 7.83
CA TRP A 166 17.37 -12.87 7.54
C TRP A 166 17.06 -13.65 8.82
N GLY A 167 17.65 -13.26 9.94
CA GLY A 167 17.57 -14.00 11.19
C GLY A 167 18.41 -15.28 11.19
N GLY A 168 19.36 -15.43 10.26
CA GLY A 168 20.25 -16.58 10.11
C GLY A 168 20.91 -16.68 8.74
#